data_AF-A0A0P6Y1F1-F1
#
_entry.id   AF-A0A0P6Y1F1-F1
#
_cell.length_a   1.000
_cell.length_b   1.000
_cell.length_c   1.000
_cell.angle_alpha   90.00
_cell.angle_beta   90.00
_cell.angle_gamma   90.00
#
_symmetry.space_group_name_H-M   'P 1'
#
loop_
_entity.id
_entity.type
_entity.pdbx_description
1 polymer ?
#
loop_
_entity_poly.entity_id
_entity_poly.type
_entity_poly.pdbx_seq_one_letter_code
_entity_poly.pdbx_strand_id
1 'polypeptide(L)' 'MMEPWKRNALILGAALGLISGVLAAYLLIQRAEQSQSQVKLTAQDGVKVGISVLSVLRQIAELGSGRR' A
#
# COMPACT_ATOMS: atom_id res chain seq x y z
N MET A 1 6.78 1.43 -28.64
CA MET A 1 5.49 0.77 -28.30
C MET A 1 5.72 0.00 -27.01
N MET A 2 4.86 0.16 -25.99
CA MET A 2 5.00 -0.54 -24.70
C MET A 2 4.53 -1.99 -24.84
N GLU A 3 5.34 -2.94 -24.37
CA GLU A 3 5.00 -4.36 -24.38
C GLU A 3 3.70 -4.62 -23.58
N PRO A 4 2.79 -5.48 -24.08
CA PRO A 4 1.48 -5.69 -23.47
C PRO A 4 1.56 -6.21 -22.03
N TRP A 5 2.56 -7.02 -21.69
CA TRP A 5 2.75 -7.53 -20.33
C TRP A 5 3.17 -6.43 -19.33
N LYS A 6 3.97 -5.44 -19.78
CA LYS A 6 4.36 -4.28 -18.95
C LYS A 6 3.15 -3.40 -18.67
N ARG A 7 2.33 -3.15 -19.70
CA ARG A 7 1.08 -2.40 -19.57
C ARG A 7 0.11 -3.11 -18.62
N ASN A 8 -0.09 -4.42 -18.80
CA ASN A 8 -1.00 -5.20 -17.97
C ASN A 8 -0.53 -5.26 -16.51
N ALA A 9 0.77 -5.43 -16.26
CA ALA A 9 1.33 -5.42 -14.91
C ALA A 9 1.10 -4.08 -14.20
N LEU A 10 1.31 -2.96 -14.89
CA LEU A 10 1.04 -1.62 -14.34
C LEU A 10 -0.45 -1.41 -14.03
N ILE A 11 -1.35 -1.82 -14.93
CA ILE A 11 -2.79 -1.69 -14.72
C ILE A 11 -3.24 -2.56 -13.55
N LEU A 12 -2.78 -3.81 -13.48
CA LEU A 12 -3.14 -4.73 -12.39
C LEU A 12 -2.62 -4.22 -11.04
N GLY A 13 -1.36 -3.79 -11.00
CA GLY A 13 -0.75 -3.22 -9.79
C GLY A 13 -1.45 -1.95 -9.33
N ALA A 14 -1.81 -1.05 -10.26
CA ALA A 14 -2.55 0.17 -9.95
C ALA A 14 -3.96 -0.13 -9.40
N ALA A 15 -4.68 -1.06 -10.03
CA ALA A 15 -6.01 -1.45 -9.58
C ALA A 15 -5.97 -2.07 -8.17
N LEU A 16 -5.04 -2.99 -7.93
CA LEU A 16 -4.86 -3.61 -6.62
C LEU A 16 -4.46 -2.59 -5.54
N GLY A 17 -3.50 -1.70 -5.86
CA GLY A 17 -3.05 -0.66 -4.94
C GLY A 17 -4.18 0.30 -4.54
N LEU A 18 -5.04 0.68 -5.50
CA LEU A 18 -6.20 1.52 -5.24
C LEU A 18 -7.20 0.81 -4.31
N ILE A 19 -7.54 -0.45 -4.62
CA ILE A 19 -8.46 -1.25 -3.78
C ILE A 19 -7.91 -1.37 -2.36
N SER A 20 -6.64 -1.72 -2.20
CA SER A 20 -6.00 -1.84 -0.88
C SER A 20 -5.97 -0.51 -0.12
N GLY A 21 -5.70 0.61 -0.80
CA GLY A 21 -5.71 1.94 -0.20
C GLY A 21 -7.09 2.34 0.32
N VAL A 22 -8.14 2.10 -0.47
CA VAL A 22 -9.54 2.34 -0.07
C VAL A 22 -9.92 1.46 1.12
N LEU A 23 -9.55 0.17 1.10
CA LEU A 23 -9.83 -0.76 2.20
C LEU A 23 -9.14 -0.33 3.50
N ALA A 24 -7.90 0.14 3.42
CA ALA A 24 -7.16 0.64 4.57
C ALA A 24 -7.82 1.89 5.18
N ALA A 25 -8.27 2.84 4.35
CA ALA A 25 -9.01 4.01 4.80
C ALA A 25 -10.35 3.62 5.46
N TYR A 26 -11.07 2.66 4.87
CA TYR A 26 -12.32 2.15 5.43
C TYR A 26 -12.12 1.52 6.81
N LEU A 27 -11.10 0.67 6.98
CA LEU A 27 -10.74 0.10 8.28
C LEU A 27 -10.41 1.18 9.32
N LEU A 28 -9.69 2.22 8.91
CA LEU A 28 -9.34 3.33 9.80
C LEU A 28 -10.59 4.06 10.31
N ILE A 29 -11.54 4.36 9.42
CA ILE A 29 -12.82 5.00 9.77
C ILE A 29 -13.63 4.10 10.69
N GLN A 30 -13.77 2.81 10.34
CA GLN A 30 -14.52 1.86 11.16
C GLN A 30 -13.93 1.73 12.58
N ARG A 31 -12.61 1.72 12.71
CA ARG A 31 -11.93 1.70 14.01
C ARG A 31 -12.17 2.98 14.81
N ALA A 32 -12.19 4.13 14.14
CA ALA A 32 -12.49 5.42 14.75
C ALA A 32 -13.90 5.46 15.34
N GLU A 33 -14.87 4.99 14.56
CA GLU A 33 -16.27 4.90 14.96
C GLU A 33 -16.47 3.95 16.13
N GLN A 34 -15.89 2.74 16.06
CA GLN A 34 -16.00 1.73 17.12
C GLN A 34 -15.36 2.17 18.44
N SER A 35 -14.29 2.97 18.38
CA SER A 35 -13.56 3.38 19.58
C SER A 35 -14.11 4.66 20.21
N GLN A 36 -15.16 5.29 19.63
CA GLN A 36 -15.69 6.62 20.00
C GLN A 36 -14.59 7.67 20.24
N SER A 37 -13.43 7.47 19.63
CA SER A 37 -12.20 8.20 19.91
C SER A 37 -11.74 8.84 18.62
N GLN A 38 -11.48 10.14 18.68
CA GLN A 38 -10.96 10.89 17.55
C GLN A 38 -9.64 10.26 17.09
N VAL A 39 -9.52 9.93 15.80
CA VAL A 39 -8.28 9.36 15.23
C VAL A 39 -7.16 10.37 15.45
N LYS A 40 -6.34 10.14 16.47
CA LYS A 40 -5.11 10.91 16.69
C LYS A 40 -4.00 10.24 15.89
N LEU A 41 -3.91 10.60 14.61
CA LEU A 41 -2.75 10.28 13.79
C LEU A 41 -1.56 11.09 14.30
N THR A 42 -0.58 10.41 14.88
CA THR A 42 0.69 11.04 15.26
C THR A 42 1.67 11.01 14.09
N ALA A 43 2.66 11.89 14.11
CA ALA A 43 3.77 11.83 13.14
C ALA A 43 4.45 10.44 13.15
N GLN A 44 4.52 9.79 14.31
CA GLN A 44 5.10 8.46 14.46
C GLN A 44 4.30 7.39 13.71
N ASP A 45 2.97 7.50 13.67
CA ASP A 45 2.11 6.54 12.95
C ASP A 45 2.28 6.69 11.43
N GLY A 46 2.42 7.93 10.94
CA GLY A 46 2.77 8.20 9.54
C GLY A 46 4.10 7.57 9.13
N VAL A 47 5.12 7.66 10.00
CA VAL A 47 6.42 7.00 9.78
C VAL A 47 6.29 5.47 9.79
N LYS A 48 5.54 4.88 10.73
CA LYS A 48 5.30 3.42 10.78
C LYS A 48 4.64 2.91 9.50
N VAL A 49 3.61 3.62 9.01
CA VAL A 49 2.92 3.27 7.75
C VAL A 49 3.84 3.47 6.55
N GLY A 50 4.61 4.56 6.50
CA GLY A 50 5.58 4.78 5.42
C GLY A 50 6.65 3.68 5.34
N ILE A 51 7.18 3.25 6.48
CA ILE A 51 8.17 2.16 6.55
C ILE A 51 7.56 0.83 6.13
N SER A 52 6.32 0.53 6.52
CA SER A 52 5.67 -0.71 6.12
C SER A 52 5.46 -0.78 4.61
N VAL A 53 5.01 0.31 3.99
CA VAL A 53 4.88 0.42 2.53
C VAL A 53 6.25 0.29 1.86
N LEU A 54 7.27 1.00 2.36
CA LEU A 54 8.62 0.93 1.82
C LEU A 54 9.21 -0.49 1.87
N SER A 55 8.96 -1.22 2.96
CA SER A 55 9.39 -2.62 3.11
C SER A 55 8.79 -3.53 2.04
N VAL A 56 7.49 -3.37 1.75
CA VAL A 56 6.81 -4.15 0.69
C VAL A 56 7.39 -3.82 -0.68
N LEU A 57 7.55 -2.52 -0.98
CA LEU A 57 8.15 -2.09 -2.26
C LEU A 57 9.56 -2.64 -2.44
N ARG A 58 10.35 -2.64 -1.35
CA ARG A 58 11.70 -3.21 -1.35
C ARG A 58 11.69 -4.71 -1.62
N GLN A 59 10.81 -5.48 -0.98
CA GLN A 59 10.68 -6.93 -1.23
C GLN A 59 10.34 -7.22 -2.70
N ILE A 60 9.43 -6.43 -3.29
CA ILE A 60 9.07 -6.57 -4.71
C ILE A 60 10.27 -6.26 -5.62
N ALA A 61 11.04 -5.21 -5.30
CA ALA A 61 12.25 -4.88 -6.04
C ALA A 61 13.31 -5.98 -5.95
N GLU A 62 13.46 -6.60 -4.77
CA GLU A 62 14.39 -7.71 -4.54
C GLU A 62 13.98 -8.98 -5.31
N LEU A 63 12.68 -9.29 -5.44
CA LEU A 63 12.17 -10.39 -6.28
C LEU A 63 12.60 -10.26 -7.75
N GLY A 64 12.70 -9.03 -8.27
CA GLY A 64 13.21 -8.77 -9.62
C GLY A 64 14.73 -8.90 -9.76
N SER A 65 15.47 -8.77 -8.66
CA SER A 65 16.95 -8.83 -8.62
C SER A 65 17.51 -10.25 -8.44
N GLY A 66 16.67 -11.22 -8.08
CA GLY A 66 17.05 -12.60 -7.77
C GLY A 66 17.38 -13.51 -8.96
N ARG A 67 17.82 -12.97 -10.12
CA ARG A 67 18.27 -13.79 -11.26
C ARG A 67 19.79 -13.98 -11.20
N ARG A 68 20.22 -14.99 -10.45
CA ARG A 68 21.41 -15.79 -10.76
C ARG A 68 20.94 -17.18 -11.16
#